data_AF-A0AAN5UDG1-F1
#
_entry.id   AF-A0AAN5UDG1-F1
#
_cell.length_a   1.000
_cell.length_b   1.000
_cell.length_c   1.000
_cell.angle_alpha   90.00
_cell.angle_beta   90.00
_cell.angle_gamma   90.00
#
_symmetry.space_group_name_H-M   'P 1'
#
loop_
_entity.id
_entity.type
_entity.pdbx_description
1 polymer ?
#
loop_
_entity_poly.entity_id
_entity_poly.type
_entity_poly.pdbx_seq_one_letter_code
_entity_poly.pdbx_strand_id
1 'polypeptide(L)'
;MIFTESSDQLRWEEFPPCVNSIYAREILCLYVDEPYHGKGFAQALMQKCFAEFEAKGSDPVWLGVWEYNPRAISFYRKLGFTEVGEHICQVGSDPQRDIIMKRSTYAS
;
A
#
# COMPACT_ATOMS: atom_id res chain seq x y z
N MET A 1 13.10 -5.80 -1.33
CA MET A 1 12.11 -6.80 -1.79
C MET A 1 12.61 -8.14 -1.35
N ILE A 2 12.29 -8.53 -0.11
CA ILE A 2 12.57 -9.87 0.39
C ILE A 2 11.24 -10.60 0.30
N PHE A 3 11.18 -11.61 -0.57
CA PHE A 3 10.13 -12.61 -0.52
C PHE A 3 10.44 -13.49 0.70
N THR A 4 9.72 -13.30 1.80
CA THR A 4 9.68 -14.30 2.86
C THR A 4 8.41 -15.12 2.66
N GLU A 5 8.58 -16.43 2.47
CA GLU A 5 7.46 -17.36 2.37
C GLU A 5 6.59 -17.31 3.63
N SER A 6 5.47 -16.62 3.51
CA SER A 6 4.30 -16.78 4.36
C SER A 6 3.11 -16.66 3.41
N SER A 7 2.32 -17.73 3.34
CA SER A 7 1.21 -17.97 2.41
C SER A 7 0.04 -16.96 2.46
N ASP A 8 0.20 -15.84 3.16
CA ASP A 8 -0.86 -14.88 3.46
C ASP A 8 -0.72 -13.54 2.72
N GLN A 9 0.32 -13.38 1.88
CA GLN A 9 0.67 -12.08 1.31
C GLN A 9 -0.10 -11.70 0.04
N LEU A 10 -1.12 -12.45 -0.39
CA LEU A 10 -1.94 -12.06 -1.54
C LEU A 10 -3.41 -12.42 -1.28
N ARG A 11 -4.20 -11.46 -0.79
CA ARG A 11 -5.67 -11.56 -0.76
C ARG A 11 -6.20 -11.15 -2.15
N TRP A 12 -6.76 -12.10 -2.89
CA TRP A 12 -7.14 -11.90 -4.29
C TRP A 12 -8.60 -11.45 -4.51
N GLU A 13 -9.47 -11.40 -3.48
CA GLU A 13 -10.91 -11.19 -3.72
C GLU A 13 -11.64 -10.15 -2.85
N GLU A 14 -11.02 -9.55 -1.83
CA GLU A 14 -11.69 -8.55 -0.98
C GLU A 14 -10.82 -7.30 -0.83
N PHE A 15 -11.01 -6.31 -1.70
CA PHE A 15 -10.57 -4.95 -1.40
C PHE A 15 -11.55 -4.32 -0.40
N PRO A 16 -11.08 -3.50 0.56
CA PRO A 16 -11.97 -2.81 1.48
C PRO A 16 -13.03 -2.02 0.72
N PRO A 17 -14.31 -2.02 1.14
CA PRO A 17 -15.37 -1.27 0.46
C PRO A 17 -15.04 0.22 0.25
N CYS A 18 -14.20 0.80 1.12
CA CYS A 18 -13.73 2.18 1.02
C CYS A 18 -12.80 2.46 -0.19
N VAL A 19 -12.21 1.43 -0.81
CA VAL A 19 -11.43 1.58 -2.04
C VAL A 19 -12.36 1.87 -3.23
N ASN A 20 -13.53 1.22 -3.26
CA ASN A 20 -14.63 1.44 -4.21
C ASN A 20 -14.24 1.26 -5.70
N SER A 21 -13.56 0.15 -6.04
CA SER A 21 -13.27 -0.22 -7.44
C SER A 21 -12.88 -1.69 -7.58
N ILE A 22 -13.48 -2.40 -8.53
CA ILE A 22 -13.12 -3.79 -8.90
C ILE A 22 -11.79 -3.89 -9.67
N TYR A 23 -11.29 -2.77 -10.20
CA TYR A 23 -10.02 -2.69 -10.90
C TYR A 23 -8.87 -2.31 -9.97
N ALA A 24 -9.16 -2.16 -8.68
CA ALA A 24 -8.16 -1.79 -7.70
C ALA A 24 -7.08 -2.86 -7.54
N ARG A 25 -5.84 -2.42 -7.27
CA ARG A 25 -4.72 -3.32 -6.97
C ARG A 25 -4.02 -2.88 -5.70
N GLU A 26 -3.69 -3.87 -4.88
CA GLU A 26 -3.05 -3.65 -3.58
C GLU A 26 -1.53 -3.69 -3.69
N ILE A 27 -0.86 -2.80 -2.95
CA ILE A 27 0.55 -2.96 -2.59
C ILE A 27 0.61 -3.51 -1.17
N LEU A 28 0.81 -4.82 -1.05
CA LEU A 28 0.77 -5.52 0.23
C LEU A 28 1.98 -5.20 1.11
N CYS A 29 3.16 -5.00 0.51
CA CYS A 29 4.37 -4.87 1.29
C CYS A 29 5.48 -4.11 0.58
N LEU A 30 5.98 -3.03 1.21
CA LEU A 30 7.15 -2.29 0.75
C LEU A 30 8.12 -2.06 1.91
N TYR A 31 9.22 -2.81 1.90
CA TYR A 31 10.32 -2.62 2.84
C TYR A 31 11.61 -2.17 2.15
N VAL A 32 12.24 -1.18 2.78
CA VAL A 32 13.59 -0.71 2.46
C VAL A 32 14.36 -0.71 3.78
N ASP A 33 15.53 -1.34 3.80
CA ASP A 33 16.32 -1.40 5.03
C ASP A 33 16.78 -0.02 5.47
N GLU A 34 16.98 0.15 6.77
CA GLU A 34 17.35 1.42 7.41
C GLU A 34 18.57 2.11 6.77
N PRO A 35 19.65 1.40 6.40
CA PRO A 35 20.80 2.03 5.73
C PRO A 35 20.48 2.67 4.37
N TYR A 36 19.35 2.34 3.76
CA TYR A 36 18.91 2.83 2.45
C TYR A 36 17.79 3.88 2.55
N HIS A 37 17.42 4.25 3.76
CA HIS A 37 16.46 5.30 4.02
C HIS A 37 16.96 6.67 3.55
N GLY A 38 16.05 7.52 3.07
CA GLY A 38 16.38 8.86 2.57
C GLY A 38 17.12 8.90 1.23
N LYS A 39 17.44 7.75 0.63
CA LYS A 39 18.19 7.65 -0.64
C LYS A 39 17.29 7.44 -1.88
N GLY A 40 15.98 7.60 -1.75
CA GLY A 40 15.04 7.50 -2.87
C GLY A 40 14.65 6.08 -3.31
N PHE A 41 15.20 5.01 -2.72
CA PHE A 41 14.87 3.63 -3.11
C PHE A 41 13.38 3.29 -2.99
N ALA A 42 12.74 3.71 -1.90
CA ALA A 42 11.31 3.49 -1.70
C ALA A 42 10.48 4.14 -2.81
N GLN A 43 10.84 5.37 -3.20
CA GLN A 43 10.19 6.08 -4.30
C GLN A 43 10.42 5.36 -5.63
N ALA A 44 11.64 4.93 -5.93
CA ALA A 44 11.96 4.21 -7.17
C ALA A 44 11.19 2.89 -7.28
N LEU A 45 11.08 2.12 -6.18
CA LEU A 45 10.27 0.90 -6.15
C LEU A 45 8.80 1.21 -6.40
N MET A 46 8.26 2.22 -5.73
CA MET A 46 6.86 2.61 -5.88
C MET A 46 6.53 3.07 -7.31
N GLN A 47 7.44 3.81 -7.97
CA GLN A 47 7.28 4.19 -9.37
C GLN A 47 7.22 2.98 -10.31
N LYS A 48 8.00 1.93 -10.03
CA LYS A 48 7.90 0.68 -10.80
C LYS A 48 6.55 -0.01 -10.60
N CYS A 49 6.04 -0.03 -9.36
CA CYS A 49 4.70 -0.57 -9.09
C CYS A 49 3.62 0.21 -9.86
N PHE A 50 3.68 1.54 -9.84
CA PHE A 50 2.73 2.37 -10.60
C PHE A 50 2.77 2.08 -12.10
N ALA A 51 3.96 2.02 -12.70
CA ALA A 51 4.11 1.70 -14.12
C ALA A 51 3.54 0.33 -14.47
N GLU A 52 3.71 -0.67 -13.61
CA GLU A 52 3.13 -2.00 -13.81
C GLU A 52 1.59 -1.99 -13.71
N PHE A 53 1.04 -1.27 -12.73
CA PHE A 53 -0.41 -1.16 -12.56
C PHE A 53 -1.08 -0.38 -13.70
N GLU A 54 -0.46 0.72 -14.14
CA GLU A 54 -0.89 1.48 -15.31
C GLU A 54 -0.89 0.61 -16.58
N ALA A 55 0.18 -0.16 -16.81
CA ALA A 55 0.27 -1.07 -17.95
C ALA A 55 -0.82 -2.17 -17.94
N LYS A 56 -1.34 -2.50 -16.76
CA LYS A 56 -2.43 -3.46 -16.55
C LYS A 56 -3.83 -2.80 -16.50
N GLY A 57 -3.94 -1.49 -16.71
CA GLY A 57 -5.19 -0.75 -16.63
C GLY A 57 -5.84 -0.79 -15.24
N SER A 58 -5.02 -0.90 -14.19
CA SER A 58 -5.48 -1.02 -12.81
C SER A 58 -5.61 0.35 -12.15
N ASP A 59 -6.80 0.67 -11.64
CA ASP A 59 -7.10 1.93 -10.94
C ASP A 59 -8.23 1.72 -9.91
N PRO A 60 -8.09 2.23 -8.67
CA PRO A 60 -6.93 2.86 -8.06
C PRO A 60 -5.93 1.85 -7.50
N VAL A 61 -4.73 2.33 -7.17
CA VAL A 61 -3.80 1.56 -6.34
C VAL A 61 -4.08 1.88 -4.88
N TRP A 62 -4.08 0.86 -4.03
CA TRP A 62 -4.34 1.02 -2.60
C TRP A 62 -3.36 0.23 -1.74
N LEU A 63 -3.28 0.57 -0.46
CA LEU A 63 -2.49 -0.13 0.55
C LEU A 63 -3.10 0.08 1.94
N GLY A 64 -2.83 -0.85 2.85
CA GLY A 64 -2.98 -0.67 4.29
C GLY A 64 -1.66 -0.17 4.90
N VAL A 65 -1.72 0.75 5.85
CA VAL A 65 -0.57 1.18 6.64
C VAL A 65 -0.92 1.30 8.11
N TRP A 66 -0.12 0.66 8.95
CA TRP A 66 -0.31 0.70 10.40
C TRP A 66 -0.33 2.14 10.92
N GLU A 67 -1.33 2.48 11.73
CA GLU A 67 -1.58 3.85 12.18
C GLU A 67 -0.40 4.48 12.94
N TYR A 68 0.38 3.65 13.65
CA TYR A 68 1.55 4.08 14.43
C TYR A 68 2.84 4.16 13.59
N ASN A 69 2.74 4.12 12.27
CA ASN A 69 3.86 4.34 11.35
C ASN A 69 3.76 5.71 10.64
N PRO A 70 3.95 6.83 11.36
CA PRO A 70 3.79 8.19 10.80
C PRO A 70 4.75 8.47 9.65
N ARG A 71 5.87 7.74 9.60
CA ARG A 71 6.86 7.86 8.54
C ARG A 71 6.34 7.30 7.23
N ALA A 72 5.78 6.09 7.24
CA ALA A 72 5.19 5.48 6.05
C ALA A 72 3.98 6.28 5.57
N ILE A 73 3.09 6.69 6.48
CA ILE A 73 1.94 7.55 6.17
C ILE A 73 2.41 8.84 5.47
N SER A 74 3.40 9.53 6.03
CA SER A 74 3.96 10.75 5.43
C SER A 74 4.60 10.49 4.07
N PHE A 75 5.24 9.34 3.88
CA PHE A 75 5.80 8.94 2.59
C PHE A 75 4.71 8.72 1.53
N TYR A 76 3.64 8.00 1.87
CA TYR A 76 2.54 7.74 0.94
C TYR A 76 1.77 9.01 0.59
N ARG A 77 1.51 9.90 1.56
CA ARG A 77 0.91 11.22 1.28
C ARG A 77 1.74 12.03 0.27
N LYS A 78 3.08 12.02 0.39
CA LYS A 78 3.99 12.68 -0.58
C LYS A 78 3.92 12.07 -1.99
N LEU A 79 3.53 10.80 -2.10
CA LEU A 79 3.33 10.11 -3.37
C LEU A 79 1.92 10.31 -3.94
N GLY A 80 1.06 11.08 -3.26
CA GLY A 80 -0.30 11.36 -3.72
C GLY A 80 -1.36 10.36 -3.25
N PHE A 81 -1.04 9.50 -2.26
CA PHE A 81 -2.06 8.69 -1.61
C PHE A 81 -2.91 9.53 -0.66
N THR A 82 -4.20 9.23 -0.61
CA THR A 82 -5.17 9.81 0.33
C THR A 82 -5.79 8.71 1.19
N GLU A 83 -6.13 9.06 2.42
CA GLU A 83 -6.82 8.15 3.35
C GLU A 83 -8.27 8.02 2.93
N VAL A 84 -8.77 6.78 2.90
CA VAL A 84 -10.15 6.48 2.47
C VAL A 84 -10.92 5.65 3.46
N GLY A 85 -10.25 5.07 4.45
CA GLY A 85 -10.87 4.35 5.53
C GLY A 85 -9.84 3.68 6.40
N GLU A 86 -10.29 2.67 7.12
CA GLU A 86 -9.48 1.90 8.03
C GLU A 86 -9.94 0.44 8.05
N HIS A 87 -9.03 -0.43 8.45
CA HIS A 87 -9.30 -1.84 8.69
C HIS A 87 -8.72 -2.23 10.04
N ILE A 88 -9.49 -2.97 10.83
CA ILE A 88 -9.03 -3.52 12.10
C ILE A 88 -8.50 -4.93 11.84
N CYS A 89 -7.19 -5.08 11.93
CA CYS A 89 -6.46 -6.33 11.86
C CYS A 89 -6.33 -6.93 13.26
N GLN A 90 -6.92 -8.09 13.50
CA GLN A 90 -6.77 -8.78 14.78
C GLN A 90 -5.43 -9.54 14.81
N VAL A 91 -4.47 -9.09 15.64
CA VAL A 91 -3.17 -9.75 15.81
C VAL A 91 -3.15 -10.44 17.18
N GLY A 92 -3.50 -11.72 17.20
CA GLY A 92 -3.73 -12.43 18.46
C GLY A 92 -4.90 -11.81 19.23
N SER A 93 -4.66 -11.30 20.44
CA SER A 93 -5.65 -10.57 21.23
C SER A 93 -5.62 -9.04 21.05
N ASP A 94 -4.67 -8.53 20.27
CA ASP A 94 -4.46 -7.09 20.09
C ASP A 94 -5.13 -6.61 18.78
N PRO A 95 -6.18 -5.77 18.85
CA PRO A 95 -6.77 -5.16 17.67
C PRO A 95 -5.83 -4.06 17.15
N GLN A 96 -5.22 -4.30 16.00
CA GLN A 96 -4.41 -3.31 15.31
C GLN A 96 -5.23 -2.60 14.25
N ARG A 97 -4.98 -1.30 14.06
CA ARG A 97 -5.66 -0.49 13.06
C ARG A 97 -4.71 -0.13 11.93
N ASP A 98 -5.10 -0.52 10.73
CA ASP A 98 -4.48 -0.08 9.48
C ASP A 98 -5.32 1.03 8.86
N ILE A 99 -4.65 2.09 8.46
CA ILE A 99 -5.23 3.15 7.63
C ILE A 99 -5.20 2.66 6.20
N ILE A 100 -6.36 2.67 5.53
CA ILE A 100 -6.47 2.35 4.11
C ILE A 100 -6.23 3.63 3.31
N MET A 101 -5.22 3.59 2.45
CA MET A 101 -4.87 4.68 1.57
C MET A 101 -5.00 4.28 0.11
N LYS A 102 -5.43 5.20 -0.76
CA LYS A 102 -5.47 4.96 -2.21
C LYS A 102 -4.94 6.15 -3.02
N ARG A 103 -4.54 5.86 -4.26
CA ARG A 103 -4.06 6.82 -5.26
C ARG A 103 -4.59 6.43 -6.63
N SER A 104 -5.04 7.40 -7.43
CA SER A 104 -5.36 7.11 -8.83
C SER A 104 -4.08 6.89 -9.65
N THR A 105 -4.11 5.88 -10.51
CA THR A 105 -3.00 5.59 -11.45
C THR A 105 -3.09 6.42 -12.72
N TYR A 106 -4.24 7.02 -13.01
CA TYR A 106 -4.36 7.95 -14.13
C TYR A 106 -3.78 9.31 -13.72
N ALA A 107 -2.88 9.85 -14.56
CA ALA A 107 -2.46 11.23 -14.44
C ALA A 107 -3.67 12.15 -14.65
N SER A 108 -3.89 13.08 -13.71
CA SER A 108 -4.85 14.17 -13.86
C SER A 108 -4.31 15.23 -14.81
#